data_AF-A0A945YDK1-F1
#
_entry.id   AF-A0A945YDK1-F1
#
_cell.length_a   1.000
_cell.length_b   1.000
_cell.length_c   1.000
_cell.angle_alpha   90.00
_cell.angle_beta   90.00
_cell.angle_gamma   90.00
#
_symmetry.space_group_name_H-M   'P 1'
#
loop_
_entity.id
_entity.type
_entity.pdbx_description
1 polymer ?
#
loop_
_entity_poly.entity_id
_entity_poly.type
_entity_poly.pdbx_seq_one_letter_code
_entity_poly.pdbx_strand_id
1 'polypeptide(L)'
;MSKTVFTNVQVLDATGGEPFPGEVLVEGNRIRAIAREGAQVDREGARLIDGGGATLMPGLIESHMHVSFLDTDSLEGLGFVPVEEHTLMTMKNARTFLDQGFTAGCSAAAAKPRLDVVIRNAI
;
A
#
# COMPACT_ATOMS: atom_id res chain seq x y z
N MET A 1 -8.61 -17.88 -10.90
CA MET A 1 -8.34 -16.71 -10.02
C MET A 1 -8.22 -15.48 -10.91
N SER A 2 -8.40 -14.26 -10.38
CA SER A 2 -8.23 -13.04 -11.19
C SER A 2 -6.77 -12.89 -11.62
N LYS A 3 -6.52 -12.72 -12.92
CA LYS A 3 -5.20 -12.40 -13.47
C LYS A 3 -5.15 -10.93 -13.91
N THR A 4 -4.08 -10.24 -13.56
CA THR A 4 -3.79 -8.87 -14.02
C THR A 4 -2.36 -8.81 -14.52
N VAL A 5 -2.14 -8.21 -15.69
CA VAL A 5 -0.80 -7.98 -16.24
C VAL A 5 -0.57 -6.49 -16.38
N PHE A 6 0.55 -6.02 -15.82
CA PHE A 6 1.09 -4.69 -16.06
C PHE A 6 2.09 -4.76 -17.21
N THR A 7 1.84 -4.02 -18.28
CA THR A 7 2.69 -3.96 -19.49
C THR A 7 3.28 -2.57 -19.65
N ASN A 8 4.37 -2.44 -20.41
CA ASN A 8 4.97 -1.13 -20.74
C ASN A 8 5.29 -0.31 -19.47
N VAL A 9 6.01 -0.94 -18.55
CA VAL A 9 6.45 -0.34 -17.28
C VAL A 9 7.97 -0.44 -17.14
N GLN A 10 8.54 0.50 -16.41
CA GLN A 10 9.90 0.39 -15.85
C GLN A 10 9.81 -0.25 -14.46
N VAL A 11 10.19 -1.51 -14.34
CA VAL A 11 10.11 -2.24 -13.07
C VAL A 11 11.29 -1.85 -12.18
N LEU A 12 10.98 -1.30 -11.00
CA LEU A 12 11.91 -1.12 -9.89
C LEU A 12 11.60 -2.20 -8.84
N ASP A 13 12.43 -3.25 -8.75
CA ASP A 13 12.18 -4.39 -7.86
C ASP A 13 12.72 -4.21 -6.43
N ALA A 14 13.26 -3.03 -6.12
CA ALA A 14 13.80 -2.64 -4.82
C ALA A 14 14.92 -3.57 -4.29
N THR A 15 15.61 -4.31 -5.16
CA THR A 15 16.78 -5.12 -4.80
C THR A 15 18.08 -4.31 -4.68
N GLY A 16 18.04 -3.03 -5.06
CA GLY A 16 19.21 -2.15 -5.19
C GLY A 16 19.79 -2.07 -6.61
N GLY A 17 19.25 -2.85 -7.56
CA GLY A 17 19.56 -2.72 -8.98
C GLY A 17 18.82 -1.59 -9.69
N GLU A 18 19.30 -1.23 -10.88
CA GLU A 18 18.66 -0.23 -11.75
C GLU A 18 17.29 -0.71 -12.25
N PRO A 19 16.30 0.20 -12.43
CA PRO A 19 15.03 -0.12 -13.06
C PRO A 19 15.20 -0.66 -14.49
N PHE A 20 14.34 -1.59 -14.89
CA PHE A 20 14.40 -2.22 -16.22
C PHE A 20 13.02 -2.30 -16.89
N PRO A 21 12.94 -2.28 -18.24
CA PRO A 21 11.69 -2.51 -18.94
C PRO A 21 11.20 -3.95 -18.72
N GLY A 22 9.92 -4.11 -18.37
CA GLY A 22 9.36 -5.44 -18.10
C GLY A 22 7.84 -5.50 -18.05
N GLU A 23 7.34 -6.70 -17.78
CA GLU A 23 5.92 -6.98 -17.51
C GLU A 23 5.77 -7.74 -16.20
N VAL A 24 4.68 -7.47 -15.48
CA VAL A 24 4.40 -8.14 -14.20
C VAL A 24 3.01 -8.79 -14.25
N LEU A 25 2.98 -10.11 -14.09
CA LEU A 25 1.75 -10.88 -13.93
C LEU A 25 1.44 -11.07 -12.45
N VAL A 26 0.26 -10.62 -12.05
CA VAL A 26 -0.34 -10.87 -10.74
C VAL A 26 -1.49 -11.85 -10.90
N GLU A 27 -1.50 -12.91 -10.10
CA GLU A 27 -2.60 -13.85 -10.00
C GLU A 27 -3.13 -13.87 -8.56
N GLY A 28 -4.41 -13.53 -8.38
CA GLY A 28 -4.98 -13.30 -7.06
C GLY A 28 -4.25 -12.15 -6.33
N ASN A 29 -3.58 -12.47 -5.23
CA ASN A 29 -2.81 -11.53 -4.39
C ASN A 29 -1.29 -11.79 -4.45
N ARG A 30 -0.79 -12.49 -5.46
CA ARG A 30 0.62 -12.84 -5.60
C ARG A 30 1.16 -12.44 -6.97
N ILE A 31 2.40 -11.97 -6.98
CA ILE A 31 3.18 -11.84 -8.21
C ILE A 31 3.49 -13.27 -8.68
N ARG A 32 2.99 -13.64 -9.86
CA ARG A 32 3.18 -14.96 -10.45
C ARG A 32 4.43 -15.02 -11.32
N ALA A 33 4.69 -13.95 -12.08
CA ALA A 33 5.85 -13.85 -12.96
C ALA A 33 6.23 -12.39 -13.21
N ILE A 34 7.51 -12.17 -13.46
CA ILE A 34 8.07 -10.90 -13.95
C ILE A 34 8.89 -11.23 -15.19
N ALA A 35 8.58 -10.60 -16.32
CA ALA A 35 9.34 -10.71 -17.56
C ALA A 35 10.28 -9.51 -17.71
N ARG A 36 11.47 -9.75 -18.28
CA ARG A 36 12.50 -8.75 -18.56
C ARG A 36 12.86 -8.76 -20.05
N GLU A 37 13.59 -7.73 -20.50
CA GLU A 37 14.27 -7.72 -21.81
C GLU A 37 13.33 -7.96 -23.01
N GLY A 38 12.10 -7.45 -22.94
CA GLY A 38 11.10 -7.58 -24.00
C GLY A 38 10.37 -8.92 -24.07
N ALA A 39 10.66 -9.86 -23.15
CA ALA A 39 9.83 -11.04 -22.95
C ALA A 39 8.43 -10.65 -22.43
N GLN A 40 7.43 -11.48 -22.74
CA GLN A 40 6.04 -11.28 -22.33
C GLN A 40 5.64 -12.34 -21.30
N VAL A 41 4.82 -11.95 -20.33
CA VAL A 41 4.19 -12.91 -19.41
C VAL A 41 2.95 -13.54 -20.06
N ASP A 42 2.41 -14.61 -19.45
CA ASP A 42 1.11 -15.16 -19.85
C ASP A 42 0.00 -14.13 -19.64
N ARG A 43 -0.67 -13.76 -20.73
CA ARG A 43 -1.77 -12.79 -20.76
C ARG A 43 -3.15 -13.44 -20.89
N GLU A 44 -3.22 -14.77 -21.03
CA GLU A 44 -4.49 -15.45 -21.28
C GLU A 44 -5.47 -15.26 -20.12
N GLY A 45 -6.62 -14.65 -20.42
CA GLY A 45 -7.66 -14.33 -19.44
C GLY A 45 -7.27 -13.24 -18.44
N ALA A 46 -6.16 -12.51 -18.67
CA ALA A 46 -5.71 -11.45 -17.78
C ALA A 46 -6.32 -10.09 -18.16
N ARG A 47 -6.62 -9.28 -17.15
CA ARG A 47 -6.85 -7.84 -17.33
C ARG A 47 -5.51 -7.18 -17.61
N LEU A 48 -5.39 -6.48 -18.75
CA LEU A 48 -4.19 -5.73 -19.09
C LEU A 48 -4.27 -4.30 -18.53
N ILE A 49 -3.16 -3.83 -17.98
CA ILE A 49 -2.95 -2.46 -17.52
C ILE A 49 -1.68 -1.96 -18.21
N ASP A 50 -1.83 -1.02 -19.15
CA ASP A 50 -0.72 -0.34 -19.79
C ASP A 50 -0.19 0.76 -18.85
N GLY A 51 1.10 0.66 -18.48
CA GLY A 51 1.77 1.61 -17.61
C GLY A 51 2.26 2.87 -18.32
N GLY A 52 2.22 2.95 -19.64
CA GLY A 52 2.61 4.14 -20.39
C GLY A 52 4.09 4.54 -20.22
N GLY A 53 4.96 3.58 -19.90
CA GLY A 53 6.37 3.81 -19.58
C GLY A 53 6.63 4.27 -18.13
N ALA A 54 5.60 4.32 -17.28
CA ALA A 54 5.75 4.68 -15.87
C ALA A 54 6.52 3.61 -15.08
N THR A 55 7.03 4.03 -13.92
CA THR A 55 7.69 3.12 -12.98
C THR A 55 6.67 2.25 -12.25
N LEU A 56 6.87 0.95 -12.26
CA LEU A 56 6.17 -0.01 -11.41
C LEU A 56 7.11 -0.45 -10.28
N MET A 57 6.70 -0.22 -9.04
CA MET A 57 7.49 -0.51 -7.84
C MET A 57 6.66 -1.16 -6.74
N PRO A 58 7.28 -1.82 -5.75
CA PRO A 58 6.61 -2.23 -4.52
C PRO A 58 5.91 -1.05 -3.85
N GLY A 59 4.77 -1.31 -3.21
CA GLY A 59 4.13 -0.33 -2.34
C GLY A 59 5.02 0.04 -1.16
N LEU A 60 4.91 1.27 -0.69
CA LEU A 60 5.76 1.81 0.37
C LEU A 60 5.43 1.13 1.70
N ILE A 61 6.44 1.05 2.58
CA ILE A 61 6.31 0.50 3.92
C ILE A 61 6.78 1.54 4.93
N GLU A 62 5.90 1.89 5.89
CA GLU A 62 6.23 2.76 7.01
C GLU A 62 6.65 1.92 8.23
N SER A 63 7.90 2.02 8.66
CA SER A 63 8.42 1.22 9.76
C SER A 63 8.01 1.75 11.15
N HIS A 64 7.56 3.00 11.23
CA HIS A 64 7.17 3.64 12.48
C HIS A 64 6.00 4.60 12.26
N MET A 65 4.76 4.09 12.34
CA MET A 65 3.55 4.89 12.15
C MET A 65 2.78 5.14 13.45
N HIS A 66 2.06 6.25 13.47
CA HIS A 66 1.09 6.63 14.50
C HIS A 66 -0.26 6.95 13.85
N VAL A 67 -0.96 5.95 13.32
CA VAL A 67 -2.16 6.18 12.50
C VAL A 67 -3.32 6.81 13.27
N SER A 68 -3.43 6.52 14.56
CA SER A 68 -4.43 7.11 15.45
C SER A 68 -4.02 8.44 16.07
N PHE A 69 -2.85 9.00 15.71
CA PHE A 69 -2.50 10.32 16.21
C PHE A 69 -3.20 11.36 15.35
N LEU A 70 -3.88 12.28 16.03
CA LEU A 70 -4.66 13.34 15.42
C LEU A 70 -3.98 14.67 15.66
N ASP A 71 -4.31 15.65 14.83
CA ASP A 71 -3.86 17.02 15.01
C ASP A 71 -4.66 17.69 16.13
N THR A 72 -4.23 17.43 17.37
CA THR A 72 -4.82 17.98 18.60
C THR A 72 -3.83 18.92 19.28
N ASP A 73 -4.34 19.90 20.02
CA ASP A 73 -3.53 20.94 20.69
C ASP A 73 -2.51 20.39 21.70
N SER A 74 -2.70 19.17 22.22
CA SER A 74 -1.76 18.50 23.12
C SER A 74 -1.91 16.98 23.09
N LEU A 75 -0.89 16.26 23.58
CA LEU A 75 -0.97 14.80 23.78
C LEU A 75 -2.08 14.40 24.76
N GLU A 76 -2.38 15.25 25.74
CA GLU A 76 -3.49 15.04 26.66
C GLU A 76 -4.83 15.18 25.92
N GLY A 77 -4.95 16.18 25.05
CA GLY A 77 -6.12 16.40 24.20
C GLY A 77 -6.44 15.19 23.31
N LEU A 78 -5.42 14.53 22.76
CA LEU A 78 -5.57 13.28 22.02
C LEU A 78 -6.28 12.18 22.84
N GLY A 79 -6.00 12.12 24.15
CA GLY A 79 -6.63 11.18 25.07
C GLY A 79 -8.12 11.44 25.27
N PHE A 80 -8.56 12.69 25.20
CA PHE A 80 -9.93 13.12 25.44
C PHE A 80 -10.86 13.05 24.22
N VAL A 81 -10.33 12.82 23.02
CA VAL A 81 -11.16 12.59 21.83
C VAL A 81 -12.06 11.37 22.10
N PRO A 82 -13.40 11.47 21.95
CA PRO A 82 -14.27 10.32 22.16
C PRO A 82 -14.02 9.24 21.10
N VAL A 83 -14.30 7.99 21.45
CA VAL A 83 -13.79 6.84 20.69
C VAL A 83 -14.41 6.74 19.30
N GLU A 84 -15.66 7.16 19.15
CA GLU A 84 -16.42 7.18 17.90
C GLU A 84 -15.76 8.12 16.89
N GLU A 85 -15.54 9.38 17.26
CA GLU A 85 -14.88 10.37 16.43
C GLU A 85 -13.42 9.97 16.15
N HIS A 86 -12.71 9.44 17.15
CA HIS A 86 -11.33 8.99 16.98
C HIS A 86 -11.22 7.84 15.98
N THR A 87 -12.19 6.92 15.98
CA THR A 87 -12.25 5.81 15.03
C THR A 87 -12.44 6.32 13.60
N LEU A 88 -13.37 7.24 13.38
CA LEU A 88 -13.61 7.83 12.06
C LEU A 88 -12.39 8.60 11.55
N MET A 89 -11.73 9.38 12.42
CA MET A 89 -10.54 10.13 12.04
C MET A 89 -9.33 9.22 11.77
N THR A 90 -9.16 8.15 12.57
CA THR A 90 -8.08 7.17 12.34
C THR A 90 -8.30 6.43 11.02
N MET A 91 -9.55 6.10 10.67
CA MET A 91 -9.89 5.51 9.37
C MET A 91 -9.51 6.46 8.22
N LYS A 92 -9.80 7.75 8.37
CA LYS A 92 -9.41 8.77 7.39
C LYS A 92 -7.89 8.85 7.24
N ASN A 93 -7.14 8.82 8.34
CA ASN A 93 -5.68 8.79 8.32
C ASN A 93 -5.15 7.55 7.60
N ALA A 94 -5.67 6.35 7.93
CA ALA A 94 -5.29 5.11 7.25
C ALA A 94 -5.55 5.17 5.74
N ARG A 95 -6.68 5.75 5.33
CA ARG A 95 -6.99 5.98 3.92
C ARG A 95 -5.98 6.93 3.26
N THR A 96 -5.59 8.01 3.93
CA THR A 96 -4.55 8.91 3.43
C THR A 96 -3.23 8.18 3.18
N PHE A 97 -2.80 7.29 4.09
CA PHE A 97 -1.59 6.48 3.86
C PHE A 97 -1.68 5.63 2.59
N LEU A 98 -2.81 4.95 2.39
CA LEU A 98 -3.05 4.15 1.18
C LEU A 98 -3.06 5.02 -0.09
N ASP A 99 -3.72 6.17 -0.06
CA ASP A 99 -3.77 7.11 -1.20
C ASP A 99 -2.39 7.71 -1.52
N GLN A 100 -1.46 7.75 -0.56
CA GLN A 100 -0.06 8.14 -0.73
C GLN A 100 0.87 6.98 -1.11
N GLY A 101 0.34 5.78 -1.33
CA GLY A 101 1.10 4.63 -1.82
C GLY A 101 1.73 3.74 -0.75
N PHE A 102 1.44 3.96 0.54
CA PHE A 102 1.84 3.05 1.62
C PHE A 102 0.87 1.87 1.68
N THR A 103 1.41 0.67 1.51
CA THR A 103 0.61 -0.57 1.50
C THR A 103 0.82 -1.43 2.75
N ALA A 104 1.79 -1.06 3.60
CA ALA A 104 2.04 -1.71 4.87
C ALA A 104 2.68 -0.72 5.86
N GLY A 105 2.58 -1.03 7.15
CA GLY A 105 3.35 -0.33 8.16
C GLY A 105 3.27 -0.94 9.55
N CYS A 106 4.12 -0.46 10.45
CA CYS A 106 4.20 -0.92 11.84
C CYS A 106 3.76 0.18 12.80
N SER A 107 2.60 0.00 13.44
CA SER A 107 2.14 0.94 14.47
C SER A 107 3.08 0.91 15.67
N ALA A 108 3.66 2.07 15.98
CA ALA A 108 4.62 2.23 17.07
C ALA A 108 3.98 2.75 18.37
N ALA A 109 2.81 3.38 18.28
CA ALA A 109 1.93 3.65 19.42
C ALA A 109 0.50 3.94 18.92
N ALA A 110 -0.47 3.44 19.67
CA ALA A 110 -1.89 3.73 19.44
C ALA A 110 -2.39 4.70 20.51
N ALA A 111 -3.21 5.67 20.10
CA ALA A 111 -3.76 6.67 21.02
C ALA A 111 -4.77 6.07 22.03
N LYS A 112 -5.36 4.92 21.71
CA LYS A 112 -6.31 4.19 22.56
C LYS A 112 -6.11 2.67 22.42
N PRO A 113 -6.51 1.87 23.43
CA PRO A 113 -6.46 0.41 23.32
C PRO A 113 -7.18 -0.09 22.07
N ARG A 114 -6.52 -0.97 21.31
CA ARG A 114 -7.04 -1.65 20.11
C ARG A 114 -7.38 -0.79 18.90
N LEU A 115 -7.34 0.55 18.97
CA LEU A 115 -7.82 1.43 17.90
C LEU A 115 -7.18 1.09 16.54
N ASP A 116 -5.85 1.08 16.48
CA ASP A 116 -5.09 0.75 15.26
C ASP A 116 -5.41 -0.67 14.74
N VAL A 117 -5.61 -1.63 15.62
CA VAL A 117 -5.93 -3.02 15.27
C VAL A 117 -7.34 -3.13 14.67
N VAL A 118 -8.30 -2.40 15.24
CA VAL A 118 -9.68 -2.35 14.74
C VAL A 118 -9.70 -1.74 13.34
N ILE A 119 -8.97 -0.64 13.14
CA ILE A 119 -8.87 0.01 11.82
C ILE A 119 -8.21 -0.91 10.80
N ARG A 120 -7.07 -1.54 11.14
CA ARG A 120 -6.40 -2.52 10.27
C ARG A 120 -7.32 -3.66 9.82
N ASN A 121 -8.19 -4.16 10.71
CA ASN A 121 -9.09 -5.27 10.36
C ASN A 121 -10.28 -4.85 9.49
N ALA A 122 -10.58 -3.55 9.41
CA ALA A 122 -11.73 -3.02 8.68
C ALA A 122 -11.39 -2.66 7.22
N ILE A 123 -10.10 -2.60 6.86
CA ILE A 123 -9.58 -2.30 5.53
C ILE A 123 -8.77 -3.48 4.99
#